data_AF-A0A945ZAJ0-F1
#
_entry.id   AF-A0A945ZAJ0-F1
#
_cell.length_a   1.000
_cell.length_b   1.000
_cell.length_c   1.000
_cell.angle_alpha   90.00
_cell.angle_beta   90.00
_cell.angle_gamma   90.00
#
_symmetry.space_group_name_H-M   'P 1'
#
loop_
_entity.id
_entity.type
_entity.pdbx_description
1 polymer ?
#
loop_
_entity_poly.entity_id
_entity_poly.type
_entity_poly.pdbx_seq_one_letter_code
_entity_poly.pdbx_strand_id
1 'polypeptide(L)'
;MAETATENVDRRALGLFSDTVTAHLGPNDRVSREVRRAYLTGREIDRFMARAAFDALPGWERGRIGSAANDRAQRTVRDALRGTARDWTDLERFDEPSSTARAKDLRGGGARGGRNAKPKPPKFLSRRPES
;
A
#
# COMPACT_ATOMS: atom_id res chain seq x y z
N MET A 1 -6.85 20.73 21.38
CA MET A 1 -7.25 19.39 21.82
C MET A 1 -6.68 18.39 20.84
N ALA A 2 -5.99 17.36 21.31
CA ALA A 2 -5.38 16.35 20.44
C ALA A 2 -6.48 15.43 19.89
N GLU A 3 -6.57 15.31 18.57
CA GLU A 3 -7.48 14.40 17.89
C GLU A 3 -7.06 12.96 18.20
N THR A 4 -8.00 12.16 18.70
CA THR A 4 -7.74 10.76 19.07
C THR A 4 -7.43 9.91 17.83
N ALA A 5 -6.77 8.77 18.02
CA ALA A 5 -6.48 7.84 16.92
C ALA A 5 -7.77 7.39 16.20
N THR A 6 -8.86 7.22 16.95
CA THR A 6 -10.19 6.84 16.42
C THR A 6 -10.80 7.93 15.56
N GLU A 7 -10.77 9.20 16.00
CA GLU A 7 -11.27 10.33 15.22
C GLU A 7 -10.52 10.49 13.88
N ASN A 8 -9.21 10.21 13.89
CA ASN A 8 -8.39 10.19 12.68
C ASN A 8 -8.79 9.05 11.72
N VAL A 9 -9.10 7.87 12.23
CA VAL A 9 -9.57 6.73 11.42
C VAL A 9 -10.96 7.04 10.84
N ASP A 10 -11.87 7.55 11.65
CA ASP A 10 -13.22 7.93 11.22
C ASP A 10 -13.19 8.99 10.13
N ARG A 11 -12.34 10.01 10.27
CA ARG A 11 -12.19 11.05 9.24
C ARG A 11 -11.64 10.49 7.93
N ARG A 12 -10.66 9.57 7.99
CA ARG A 12 -10.12 8.90 6.80
C ARG A 12 -11.17 8.01 6.13
N ALA A 13 -11.91 7.23 6.90
CA ALA A 13 -13.00 6.40 6.41
C ALA A 13 -14.08 7.25 5.73
N LEU A 14 -14.46 8.37 6.35
CA LEU A 14 -15.44 9.31 5.80
C LEU A 14 -14.94 9.99 4.51
N GLY A 15 -13.63 10.26 4.40
CA GLY A 15 -13.02 10.74 3.16
C GLY A 15 -13.12 9.72 2.01
N LEU A 16 -12.73 8.46 2.27
CA LEU A 16 -12.86 7.37 1.29
C LEU A 16 -14.31 7.13 0.87
N PHE A 17 -15.23 7.22 1.83
CA PHE A 17 -16.65 7.09 1.59
C PHE A 17 -17.18 8.25 0.74
N SER A 18 -16.80 9.50 1.05
CA SER A 18 -17.15 10.70 0.26
C SER A 18 -16.70 10.58 -1.19
N ASP A 19 -15.47 10.14 -1.43
CA ASP A 19 -14.96 9.91 -2.78
C ASP A 19 -15.79 8.88 -3.53
N THR A 20 -16.15 7.79 -2.85
CA THR A 20 -16.88 6.67 -3.46
C THR A 20 -18.32 7.06 -3.80
N VAL A 21 -19.01 7.75 -2.89
CA VAL A 21 -20.36 8.29 -3.13
C VAL A 21 -20.33 9.27 -4.30
N THR A 22 -19.36 10.18 -4.33
CA THR A 22 -19.19 11.16 -5.42
C THR A 22 -18.92 10.49 -6.76
N ALA A 23 -18.12 9.42 -6.79
CA ALA A 23 -17.84 8.66 -8.02
C ALA A 23 -19.09 7.93 -8.55
N HIS A 24 -19.99 7.48 -7.66
CA HIS A 24 -21.19 6.74 -8.03
C HIS A 24 -22.37 7.63 -8.42
N LEU A 25 -22.66 8.66 -7.61
CA LEU A 25 -23.84 9.52 -7.76
C LEU A 25 -23.52 10.83 -8.49
N GLY A 26 -22.24 11.16 -8.63
CA GLY A 26 -21.77 12.42 -9.19
C GLY A 26 -21.64 13.53 -8.15
N PRO A 27 -20.89 14.61 -8.47
CA PRO A 27 -20.57 15.68 -7.53
C PRO A 27 -21.75 16.60 -7.20
N ASN A 28 -22.77 16.65 -8.07
CA ASN A 28 -23.94 17.51 -7.90
C ASN A 28 -25.07 16.83 -7.13
N ASP A 29 -24.97 15.52 -6.91
CA ASP A 29 -25.95 14.77 -6.13
C ASP A 29 -26.04 15.28 -4.69
N ARG A 30 -27.25 15.20 -4.11
CA ARG A 30 -27.50 15.69 -2.75
C ARG A 30 -26.71 14.87 -1.73
N VAL A 31 -26.71 13.54 -1.86
CA VAL A 31 -26.02 12.64 -0.92
C VAL A 31 -24.51 12.86 -1.01
N SER A 32 -23.95 12.97 -2.22
CA SER A 32 -22.53 13.32 -2.42
C SER A 32 -22.13 14.60 -1.70
N ARG A 33 -22.96 15.66 -1.80
CA ARG A 33 -22.68 16.95 -1.15
C ARG A 33 -22.77 16.86 0.37
N GLU A 34 -23.76 16.17 0.93
CA GLU A 34 -23.89 16.01 2.38
C GLU A 34 -22.76 15.16 2.97
N VAL A 35 -22.39 14.06 2.31
CA VAL A 35 -21.26 13.21 2.75
C VAL A 35 -19.95 14.00 2.68
N ARG A 36 -19.72 14.75 1.60
CA ARG A 36 -18.55 15.62 1.46
C ARG A 36 -18.52 16.72 2.53
N ARG A 37 -19.67 17.30 2.85
CA ARG A 37 -19.80 18.31 3.90
C ARG A 37 -19.45 17.72 5.27
N ALA A 38 -19.98 16.53 5.59
CA ALA A 38 -19.65 15.83 6.83
C ALA A 38 -18.15 15.53 6.95
N TYR A 39 -17.49 15.15 5.85
CA TYR A 39 -16.04 14.96 5.80
C TYR A 39 -15.28 16.26 6.08
N LEU A 40 -15.65 17.35 5.41
CA LEU A 40 -14.94 18.64 5.51
C LEU A 40 -15.12 19.32 6.87
N THR A 41 -16.31 19.27 7.44
CA THR A 41 -16.61 19.98 8.70
C THR A 41 -16.33 19.13 9.93
N GLY A 42 -16.44 17.81 9.81
CA GLY A 42 -16.34 16.86 10.92
C GLY A 42 -17.43 16.99 11.98
N ARG A 43 -18.41 17.90 11.81
CA ARG A 43 -19.46 18.20 12.80
C ARG A 43 -20.46 17.05 12.88
N GLU A 44 -20.91 16.75 14.09
CA GLU A 44 -21.88 15.68 14.35
C GLU A 44 -23.19 15.89 13.57
N ILE A 45 -23.69 17.12 13.52
CA ILE A 45 -24.92 17.43 12.76
C ILE A 45 -24.76 17.15 11.26
N ASP A 46 -23.60 17.45 10.68
CA ASP A 46 -23.35 17.19 9.26
C ASP A 46 -23.22 15.68 9.00
N ARG A 47 -22.63 14.91 9.95
CA ARG A 47 -22.61 13.43 9.87
C ARG A 47 -24.02 12.83 9.95
N PHE A 48 -24.86 13.36 10.82
CA PHE A 48 -26.27 12.94 10.91
C PHE A 48 -27.01 13.20 9.59
N MET A 49 -26.86 14.39 9.02
CA MET A 49 -27.48 14.74 7.74
C MET A 49 -26.97 13.86 6.60
N ALA A 50 -25.67 13.59 6.53
CA ALA A 50 -25.08 12.67 5.56
C ALA A 50 -25.65 11.25 5.68
N ARG A 51 -25.80 10.75 6.91
CA ARG A 51 -26.40 9.43 7.15
C ARG A 51 -27.87 9.38 6.72
N ALA A 52 -28.66 10.36 7.10
CA ALA A 52 -30.07 10.45 6.69
C ALA A 52 -30.22 10.55 5.16
N ALA A 53 -29.36 11.33 4.50
CA ALA A 53 -29.35 11.45 3.04
C ALA A 53 -28.97 10.13 2.37
N PHE A 54 -27.97 9.42 2.89
CA PHE A 54 -27.58 8.11 2.38
C PHE A 54 -28.67 7.06 2.61
N ASP A 55 -29.29 7.04 3.79
CA ASP A 55 -30.35 6.09 4.13
C ASP A 55 -31.63 6.27 3.30
N ALA A 56 -31.84 7.45 2.73
CA ALA A 56 -32.92 7.73 1.79
C ALA A 56 -32.71 7.10 0.40
N LEU A 57 -31.50 6.63 0.08
CA LEU A 57 -31.24 5.94 -1.18
C LEU A 57 -31.92 4.56 -1.22
N PRO A 58 -32.34 4.10 -2.42
CA PRO A 58 -32.79 2.74 -2.61
C PRO A 58 -31.79 1.71 -2.04
N GLY A 59 -32.29 0.64 -1.44
CA GLY A 59 -31.43 -0.38 -0.80
C GLY A 59 -30.40 -0.99 -1.75
N TRP A 60 -30.75 -1.19 -3.02
CA TRP A 60 -29.83 -1.69 -4.04
C TRP A 60 -28.69 -0.71 -4.34
N GLU A 61 -28.95 0.59 -4.27
CA GLU A 61 -27.97 1.64 -4.55
C GLU A 61 -27.02 1.80 -3.36
N ARG A 62 -27.56 1.78 -2.13
CA ARG A 62 -26.75 1.70 -0.91
C ARG A 62 -25.83 0.47 -0.91
N GLY A 63 -26.35 -0.69 -1.32
CA GLY A 63 -25.57 -1.92 -1.43
C GLY A 63 -24.41 -1.81 -2.43
N ARG A 64 -24.64 -1.22 -3.59
CA ARG A 64 -23.60 -0.96 -4.61
C ARG A 64 -22.52 -0.02 -4.09
N ILE A 65 -22.91 1.12 -3.52
CA ILE A 65 -21.97 2.11 -2.97
C ILE A 65 -21.18 1.50 -1.80
N GLY A 66 -21.85 0.77 -0.90
CA GLY A 66 -21.21 0.11 0.23
C GLY A 66 -20.16 -0.93 -0.20
N SER A 67 -20.49 -1.74 -1.21
CA SER A 67 -19.54 -2.72 -1.78
C SER A 67 -18.33 -2.02 -2.41
N ALA A 68 -18.57 -0.98 -3.21
CA ALA A 68 -17.49 -0.21 -3.84
C ALA A 68 -16.60 0.52 -2.80
N ALA A 69 -17.20 1.01 -1.71
CA ALA A 69 -16.48 1.68 -0.64
C ALA A 69 -15.60 0.68 0.13
N ASN A 70 -16.13 -0.51 0.41
CA ASN A 70 -15.37 -1.59 1.02
C ASN A 70 -14.20 -2.02 0.12
N ASP A 71 -14.42 -2.21 -1.17
CA ASP A 71 -13.36 -2.58 -2.12
C ASP A 71 -12.26 -1.51 -2.20
N ARG A 72 -12.65 -0.23 -2.17
CA ARG A 72 -11.70 0.90 -2.15
C ARG A 72 -10.92 0.95 -0.84
N ALA A 73 -11.56 0.71 0.30
CA ALA A 73 -10.90 0.63 1.59
C ALA A 73 -9.88 -0.52 1.64
N GLN A 74 -10.26 -1.70 1.17
CA GLN A 74 -9.37 -2.87 1.10
C GLN A 74 -8.16 -2.62 0.19
N ARG A 75 -8.35 -1.99 -0.98
CA ARG A 75 -7.24 -1.55 -1.83
C ARG A 75 -6.31 -0.59 -1.11
N THR A 76 -6.87 0.42 -0.44
CA THR A 76 -6.09 1.43 0.30
C THR A 76 -5.25 0.79 1.41
N VAL A 77 -5.84 -0.15 2.18
CA VAL A 77 -5.12 -0.90 3.21
C VAL A 77 -4.01 -1.76 2.59
N ARG A 78 -4.30 -2.46 1.50
CA ARG A 78 -3.32 -3.29 0.80
C ARG A 78 -2.14 -2.47 0.27
N ASP A 79 -2.42 -1.30 -0.31
CA ASP A 79 -1.40 -0.41 -0.86
C ASP A 79 -0.56 0.21 0.26
N ALA A 80 -1.17 0.58 1.39
CA ALA A 80 -0.45 1.03 2.57
C ALA A 80 0.50 -0.06 3.09
N LEU A 81 0.03 -1.32 3.17
CA LEU A 81 0.87 -2.45 3.60
C LEU A 81 2.03 -2.72 2.62
N ARG A 82 1.80 -2.61 1.30
CA ARG A 82 2.85 -2.73 0.28
C ARG A 82 3.88 -1.60 0.39
N GLY A 83 3.45 -0.36 0.63
CA GLY A 83 4.37 0.78 0.82
C GLY A 83 5.18 0.71 2.12
N THR A 84 4.67 0.01 3.13
CA THR A 84 5.39 -0.27 4.38
C THR A 84 6.21 -1.55 4.35
N ALA A 85 6.10 -2.36 3.29
CA ALA A 85 6.95 -3.51 3.11
C ALA A 85 8.37 -2.99 2.83
N ARG A 86 9.19 -2.94 3.88
CA ARG A 86 10.62 -2.66 3.80
C ARG A 86 11.22 -3.63 2.78
N ASP A 87 11.71 -3.10 1.66
CA ASP A 87 12.41 -3.89 0.64
C ASP A 87 13.72 -4.39 1.27
N TRP A 88 13.71 -5.62 1.80
CA TRP A 88 14.90 -6.25 2.36
C TRP A 88 15.98 -6.51 1.30
N THR A 89 15.61 -6.46 0.01
CA THR A 89 16.52 -6.64 -1.12
C THR A 89 17.53 -5.50 -1.26
N ASP A 90 17.27 -4.31 -0.70
CA ASP A 90 18.21 -3.18 -0.72
C ASP A 90 19.33 -3.30 0.34
N LEU A 91 19.20 -4.24 1.30
CA LEU A 91 20.21 -4.49 2.33
C LEU A 91 21.30 -5.48 1.89
N GLU A 92 21.11 -6.24 0.81
CA GLU A 92 22.14 -7.14 0.26
C GLU A 92 23.21 -6.38 -0.56
N ARG A 93 23.07 -5.06 -0.74
CA ARG A 93 24.03 -4.22 -1.48
C ARG A 93 25.15 -3.62 -0.61
N PHE A 94 25.15 -3.86 0.70
CA PHE A 94 26.12 -3.28 1.64
C PHE A 94 27.18 -4.26 2.14
N ASP A 95 27.62 -5.21 1.30
CA ASP A 95 28.75 -6.09 1.63
C ASP A 95 29.85 -6.05 0.54
N GLU A 96 30.19 -4.84 0.09
CA GLU A 96 31.42 -4.61 -0.66
C GLU A 96 32.42 -3.89 0.27
N PRO A 97 33.45 -4.59 0.80
CA PRO A 97 34.45 -3.94 1.63
C PRO A 97 35.23 -2.96 0.75
N SER A 98 35.00 -1.67 0.97
CA SER A 98 35.89 -0.61 0.48
C SER A 98 37.28 -0.85 1.06
N SER A 99 38.16 -1.44 0.25
CA SER A 99 39.56 -1.64 0.63
C SER A 99 40.26 -0.30 0.58
N THR A 100 40.61 0.18 1.77
CA THR A 100 41.46 1.33 1.98
C THR A 100 42.85 1.09 1.38
N ALA A 101 43.34 2.10 0.67
CA ALA A 101 44.68 2.15 0.13
C ALA A 101 45.75 2.11 1.24
N ARG A 102 46.65 1.12 1.19
CA ARG A 102 48.13 1.26 1.20
C ARG A 102 48.82 -0.08 1.50
N ALA A 103 49.63 -0.57 0.56
CA ALA A 103 51.10 -0.63 0.68
C ALA A 103 51.73 -1.63 -0.32
N LYS A 104 52.63 -1.09 -1.15
CA LYS A 104 53.87 -1.67 -1.72
C LYS A 104 53.84 -3.00 -2.50
N ASP A 105 54.17 -2.86 -3.79
CA ASP A 105 55.17 -3.59 -4.57
C ASP A 105 55.42 -5.08 -4.26
N LEU A 106 55.17 -5.96 -5.24
CA LEU A 106 56.22 -6.55 -6.10
C LEU A 106 55.68 -7.71 -6.98
N ARG A 107 55.92 -7.56 -8.30
CA ARG A 107 56.23 -8.57 -9.35
C ARG A 107 55.41 -9.85 -9.56
N GLY A 108 55.02 -9.98 -10.84
CA GLY A 108 54.85 -11.25 -11.58
C GLY A 108 53.39 -11.70 -11.63
N GLY A 109 52.71 -11.89 -12.74
CA GLY A 109 53.11 -12.14 -14.12
C GLY A 109 52.14 -13.20 -14.65
N GLY A 110 51.47 -12.94 -15.78
CA GLY A 110 50.89 -14.00 -16.62
C GLY A 110 49.36 -14.13 -16.69
N ALA A 111 48.88 -14.00 -17.93
CA ALA A 111 47.81 -14.79 -18.56
C ALA A 111 46.32 -14.42 -18.35
N ARG A 112 45.82 -13.68 -19.37
CA ARG A 112 44.72 -14.08 -20.29
C ARG A 112 43.40 -14.63 -19.70
N GLY A 113 42.37 -13.77 -19.75
CA GLY A 113 41.12 -13.99 -20.52
C GLY A 113 40.13 -15.05 -20.06
N GLY A 114 38.85 -14.68 -19.90
CA GLY A 114 37.76 -15.67 -19.87
C GLY A 114 36.42 -15.22 -19.30
N ARG A 115 35.59 -14.60 -20.15
CA ARG A 115 34.12 -14.71 -20.30
C ARG A 115 33.24 -15.08 -19.08
N ASN A 116 32.25 -14.22 -18.83
CA ASN A 116 30.86 -14.49 -18.40
C ASN A 116 30.53 -15.97 -18.11
N ALA A 117 30.34 -16.31 -16.83
CA ALA A 117 29.69 -17.54 -16.41
C ALA A 117 28.54 -17.20 -15.44
N LYS A 118 27.30 -17.49 -15.85
CA LYS A 118 26.13 -17.47 -14.96
C LYS A 118 26.34 -18.46 -13.81
N PRO A 119 26.00 -18.13 -12.56
CA PRO A 119 26.09 -19.09 -11.47
C PRO A 119 25.06 -20.22 -11.66
N LYS A 120 25.55 -21.47 -11.63
CA LYS A 120 24.71 -22.67 -11.55
C LYS A 120 24.05 -22.76 -10.17
N PRO A 121 22.79 -23.21 -10.07
CA PRO A 121 22.16 -23.44 -8.78
C PRO A 121 22.81 -24.66 -8.06
N PRO A 122 22.89 -24.64 -6.72
CA PRO A 122 23.48 -25.72 -5.94
C PRO A 122 22.61 -26.99 -5.98
N LYS A 123 23.28 -28.15 -6.17
CA LYS A 123 22.67 -29.48 -6.20
C LYS A 123 22.70 -30.13 -4.82
N PHE A 124 21.67 -29.93 -4.00
CA PHE A 124 21.39 -30.74 -2.79
C PHE A 124 19.87 -30.61 -2.55
N LEU A 125 18.99 -31.61 -2.55
CA LEU A 125 19.07 -33.04 -2.27
C LEU A 125 18.07 -33.80 -3.16
N SER A 126 18.55 -34.65 -4.07
CA SER A 126 17.78 -35.81 -4.54
C SER A 126 18.40 -37.03 -3.91
N ARG A 127 17.82 -37.49 -2.80
CA ARG A 127 18.03 -38.85 -2.29
C ARG A 127 16.67 -39.41 -1.89
N ARG A 128 15.97 -39.99 -2.87
CA ARG A 128 15.20 -41.21 -2.64
C ARG A 128 16.19 -42.38 -2.71
N PRO A 129 16.05 -43.39 -1.86
CA PRO A 129 16.31 -44.75 -2.28
C PRO A 129 15.00 -45.53 -2.30
N GLU A 130 14.77 -46.22 -3.41
CA GLU A 130 13.82 -47.32 -3.55
C GLU A 130 14.36 -48.55 -2.80
N SER A 131 13.46 -49.28 -2.13
CA SER A 131 13.33 -50.74 -2.18
C SER A 131 12.01 -51.12 -1.48
#